data_AF-A0A1D2RCZ4-F1
#
_entry.id   AF-A0A1D2RCZ4-F1
#
_cell.length_a   1.000
_cell.length_b   1.000
_cell.length_c   1.000
_cell.angle_alpha   90.00
_cell.angle_beta   90.00
_cell.angle_gamma   90.00
#
_symmetry.space_group_name_H-M   'P 1'
#
loop_
_entity.id
_entity.type
_entity.pdbx_description
1 polymer ?
#
loop_
_entity_poly.entity_id
_entity_poly.type
_entity_poly.pdbx_seq_one_letter_code
_entity_poly.pdbx_strand_id
1 'polypeptide(L)'
;MISIAFIGLGLVFASKMTDIHGFSLVINFVIFPLFFLSGAIFPVNNLPDFIMPLVYINPLTYGVDGLRGSLIGFSQFSPLFDITALMGFSLLMVFLGAYFFEKTEV
;
A
#
# COMPACT_ATOMS: atom_id res chain seq x y z
N MET A 1 -0.34 9.46 5.48
CA MET A 1 -1.34 8.53 4.92
C MET A 1 -0.68 7.24 4.45
N ILE A 2 0.32 7.30 3.56
CA ILE A 2 1.09 6.12 3.13
C ILE A 2 1.67 5.36 4.33
N SER A 3 2.35 6.03 5.27
CA SER A 3 2.92 5.38 6.45
C SER A 3 1.89 4.64 7.30
N ILE A 4 0.67 5.18 7.44
CA ILE A 4 -0.40 4.57 8.24
C ILE A 4 -0.93 3.30 7.57
N ALA A 5 -1.11 3.34 6.24
CA ALA A 5 -1.50 2.18 5.45
C ALA A 5 -0.51 1.02 5.61
N PHE A 6 0.80 1.31 5.49
CA PHE A 6 1.84 0.29 5.62
C PHE A 6 2.04 -0.20 7.06
N ILE A 7 1.88 0.68 8.06
CA ILE A 7 1.91 0.28 9.48
C ILE A 7 0.73 -0.66 9.78
N GLY A 8 -0.48 -0.35 9.34
CA GLY A 8 -1.65 -1.23 9.53
C GLY A 8 -1.47 -2.59 8.86
N LEU A 9 -0.95 -2.59 7.64
CA LEU A 9 -0.62 -3.82 6.90
C LEU A 9 0.43 -4.66 7.65
N GLY A 10 1.48 -4.03 8.18
CA GLY A 10 2.47 -4.68 9.04
C GLY A 10 1.87 -5.23 10.33
N LEU A 11 0.92 -4.52 10.95
CA LEU A 11 0.23 -4.96 12.16
C LEU A 11 -0.63 -6.21 11.93
N VAL A 12 -1.34 -6.27 10.79
CA VAL A 12 -2.14 -7.44 10.39
C VAL A 12 -1.25 -8.67 10.23
N PHE A 13 -0.11 -8.54 9.54
CA PHE A 13 0.83 -9.66 9.40
C PHE A 13 1.47 -10.05 10.74
N ALA A 14 1.84 -9.07 11.57
CA ALA A 14 2.45 -9.33 12.88
C ALA A 14 1.48 -10.07 13.82
N SER A 15 0.20 -9.70 13.81
CA SER A 15 -0.84 -10.37 14.63
C SER A 15 -1.04 -11.85 14.30
N LYS A 16 -0.62 -12.28 13.10
CA LYS A 16 -0.80 -13.64 12.57
C LYS A 16 0.48 -14.49 12.64
N MET A 17 1.65 -13.88 12.84
CA MET A 17 2.93 -14.57 12.76
C MET A 17 3.58 -14.68 14.13
N THR A 18 3.82 -15.91 14.57
CA THR A 18 4.48 -16.22 15.85
C THR A 18 6.01 -16.15 15.75
N ASP A 19 6.56 -16.20 14.52
CA ASP A 19 8.01 -16.15 14.24
C ASP A 19 8.41 -14.81 13.61
N ILE A 20 9.21 -14.05 14.35
CA ILE A 20 9.76 -12.74 13.97
C ILE A 20 10.69 -12.84 12.74
N HIS A 21 11.42 -13.94 12.58
CA HIS A 21 12.30 -14.13 11.42
C HIS A 21 11.49 -14.39 10.15
N GLY A 22 10.43 -15.20 10.25
CA GLY A 22 9.49 -15.43 9.15
C GLY A 22 8.73 -14.17 8.75
N PHE A 23 8.33 -13.34 9.73
CA PHE A 23 7.60 -12.09 9.49
C PHE A 23 8.35 -11.13 8.57
N SER A 24 9.64 -10.90 8.85
CA SER A 24 10.43 -9.96 8.05
C SER A 24 10.59 -10.46 6.60
N LEU A 25 10.72 -11.77 6.39
CA LEU A 25 10.82 -12.36 5.06
C LEU A 25 9.50 -12.19 4.28
N VAL A 26 8.35 -12.46 4.91
CA VAL A 26 7.03 -12.29 4.30
C VAL A 26 6.77 -10.82 3.97
N ILE A 27 7.05 -9.89 4.89
CA ILE A 27 6.87 -8.45 4.64
C ILE A 27 7.74 -7.98 3.48
N ASN A 28 9.03 -8.35 3.43
CA ASN A 28 9.90 -7.96 2.33
C ASN A 28 9.44 -8.57 0.99
N PHE A 29 8.96 -9.81 1.01
CA PHE A 29 8.39 -10.47 -0.17
C PHE A 29 7.12 -9.78 -0.68
N VAL A 30 6.30 -9.20 0.20
CA VAL A 30 5.09 -8.44 -0.18
C VAL A 30 5.46 -7.01 -0.63
N ILE A 31 6.38 -6.35 0.05
CA ILE A 31 6.77 -4.97 -0.26
C ILE A 31 7.45 -4.88 -1.62
N PHE A 32 8.30 -5.83 -1.99
CA PHE A 32 9.02 -5.79 -3.26
C PHE A 32 8.10 -5.69 -4.50
N PRO A 33 7.11 -6.59 -4.71
CA PRO A 33 6.15 -6.47 -5.80
C PRO A 33 5.24 -5.24 -5.64
N LEU A 34 4.85 -4.87 -4.42
CA LEU A 34 4.09 -3.62 -4.20
C LEU A 34 4.88 -2.39 -4.68
N PHE A 35 6.17 -2.34 -4.39
CA PHE A 35 7.03 -1.23 -4.79
C PHE A 35 7.20 -1.20 -6.31
N PHE A 36 7.39 -2.36 -6.93
CA PHE A 36 7.48 -2.47 -8.39
C PHE A 36 6.20 -2.02 -9.10
N LEU A 37 5.03 -2.44 -8.57
CA LEU A 37 3.71 -2.11 -9.12
C LEU A 37 3.26 -0.68 -8.79
N SER A 38 3.93 0.03 -7.87
CA SER A 38 3.49 1.37 -7.41
C SER A 38 3.71 2.49 -8.41
N GLY A 39 4.28 2.20 -9.58
CA GLY A 39 4.65 3.26 -10.50
C GLY A 39 5.93 4.02 -10.12
N ALA A 40 6.63 3.63 -9.03
CA ALA A 40 7.85 4.29 -8.56
C ALA A 40 9.07 3.96 -9.43
N ILE A 41 9.20 2.69 -9.85
CA ILE A 41 10.30 2.24 -10.72
C ILE A 41 9.88 2.27 -12.19
N PHE A 42 8.65 1.84 -12.51
CA PHE A 42 8.12 1.81 -13.88
C PHE A 42 6.98 2.82 -14.01
N PRO A 43 6.99 3.74 -14.97
CA PRO A 43 5.86 4.63 -15.18
C PRO A 43 4.60 3.82 -15.51
N VAL A 44 3.49 4.14 -14.85
CA VAL A 44 2.23 3.41 -14.97
C VAL A 44 1.70 3.41 -16.42
N ASN A 45 2.05 4.41 -17.21
CA ASN A 45 1.58 4.63 -18.59
C ASN A 45 2.13 3.64 -19.61
N ASN A 46 3.18 2.90 -19.26
CA ASN A 46 3.81 1.92 -20.13
C ASN A 46 3.55 0.48 -19.68
N LEU A 47 2.66 0.27 -18.70
CA LEU A 47 2.34 -1.06 -18.21
C LEU A 47 1.29 -1.73 -19.13
N PRO A 48 1.43 -3.04 -19.39
CA PRO A 48 0.41 -3.78 -20.13
C PRO A 48 -0.94 -3.79 -19.41
N ASP A 49 -2.04 -3.86 -20.17
CA ASP A 49 -3.41 -3.81 -19.65
C ASP A 49 -3.71 -4.88 -18.58
N PHE A 50 -3.02 -6.02 -18.62
CA PHE A 50 -3.17 -7.09 -17.63
C PHE A 50 -2.54 -6.76 -16.26
N ILE A 51 -1.60 -5.82 -16.19
CA ILE A 51 -0.97 -5.38 -14.94
C ILE A 51 -1.73 -4.19 -14.32
N MET A 52 -2.46 -3.43 -15.15
CA MET A 52 -3.23 -2.26 -14.73
C MET A 52 -4.13 -2.50 -13.51
N PRO A 53 -4.90 -3.62 -13.41
CA PRO A 53 -5.73 -3.90 -12.24
C PRO A 53 -4.93 -4.03 -10.94
N LEU A 54 -3.73 -4.63 -11.00
CA LEU A 54 -2.85 -4.77 -9.84
C LEU A 54 -2.30 -3.42 -9.36
N VAL A 55 -2.06 -2.50 -10.30
CA VAL A 55 -1.61 -1.14 -10.02
C VAL A 55 -2.71 -0.33 -9.33
N TYR A 56 -3.97 -0.48 -9.75
CA TYR A 56 -5.13 0.19 -9.13
C TYR A 56 -5.45 -0.33 -7.72
N ILE A 57 -5.20 -1.61 -7.45
CA ILE A 57 -5.37 -2.18 -6.11
C ILE A 57 -4.26 -1.70 -5.16
N ASN A 58 -3.09 -1.34 -5.70
CA ASN A 58 -1.94 -1.00 -4.91
C ASN A 58 -2.04 0.42 -4.33
N PRO A 59 -2.18 0.57 -2.99
CA PRO A 59 -2.27 1.87 -2.32
C PRO A 59 -1.01 2.73 -2.49
N LEU A 60 0.14 2.08 -2.70
CA LEU A 60 1.41 2.75 -2.88
C LEU A 60 1.44 3.52 -4.20
N THR A 61 0.69 3.08 -5.22
CA THR A 61 0.54 3.78 -6.49
C THR A 61 0.03 5.20 -6.30
N TYR A 62 -1.08 5.36 -5.58
CA TYR A 62 -1.68 6.66 -5.28
C TYR A 62 -0.75 7.52 -4.41
N GLY A 63 0.02 6.88 -3.53
CA GLY A 63 1.02 7.56 -2.70
C GLY A 63 2.16 8.17 -3.50
N VAL A 64 2.69 7.38 -4.44
CA VAL A 64 3.78 7.80 -5.33
C VAL A 64 3.28 8.83 -6.34
N ASP A 65 2.06 8.68 -6.87
CA ASP A 65 1.48 9.65 -7.81
C ASP A 65 1.18 11.00 -7.14
N GLY A 66 0.62 11.00 -5.92
CA GLY A 66 0.43 12.23 -5.14
C GLY A 66 1.74 12.95 -4.81
N LEU A 67 2.80 12.20 -4.47
CA LEU A 67 4.14 12.75 -4.28
C LEU A 67 4.68 13.37 -5.58
N ARG A 68 4.48 12.70 -6.71
CA ARG A 68 4.90 13.18 -8.05
C ARG A 68 4.14 14.46 -8.44
N GLY A 69 2.83 14.48 -8.22
CA GLY A 69 1.99 15.67 -8.41
C GLY A 69 2.46 16.85 -7.55
N SER A 70 2.83 16.61 -6.28
CA SER A 70 3.30 17.65 -5.37
C SER A 70 4.69 18.18 -5.71
N LEU A 71 5.60 17.34 -6.21
CA LEU A 71 7.00 17.70 -6.45
C LEU A 71 7.24 18.23 -7.86
N ILE A 72 6.55 17.68 -8.85
CA ILE A 72 6.81 17.93 -10.29
C ILE A 72 5.61 18.61 -10.95
N GLY A 73 4.51 18.83 -10.23
CA GLY A 73 3.29 19.45 -10.76
C GLY A 73 2.48 18.57 -11.72
N PHE A 74 2.84 17.28 -11.83
CA PHE A 74 2.24 16.34 -12.76
C PHE A 74 1.76 15.09 -12.01
N SER A 75 0.44 14.90 -11.95
CA SER A 75 -0.20 13.67 -11.45
C SER A 75 -0.86 12.92 -12.61
N GLN A 76 -0.71 11.61 -12.62
CA GLN A 76 -1.38 10.74 -13.59
C GLN A 76 -2.87 10.63 -13.29
N PHE A 77 -3.23 10.63 -12.01
CA PHE A 77 -4.60 10.61 -11.52
C PHE A 77 -5.03 11.97 -11.01
N SER A 78 -6.34 12.19 -10.85
CA SER A 78 -6.82 13.42 -10.21
C SER A 78 -6.33 13.43 -8.75
N PRO A 79 -5.70 14.52 -8.27
CA PRO A 79 -5.16 14.57 -6.90
C PRO A 79 -6.20 14.27 -5.81
N LEU A 80 -7.47 14.63 -6.07
CA LEU A 80 -8.61 14.30 -5.20
C LEU A 80 -8.89 12.80 -5.13
N PHE A 81 -8.72 12.10 -6.25
CA PHE A 81 -8.90 10.64 -6.33
C PHE A 81 -7.79 9.91 -5.58
N ASP A 82 -6.54 10.37 -5.70
CA ASP A 82 -5.42 9.79 -4.97
C ASP A 82 -5.60 9.92 -3.45
N ILE A 83 -5.97 11.12 -2.99
CA ILE A 83 -6.17 11.39 -1.56
C ILE A 83 -7.32 10.54 -0.99
N THR A 84 -8.45 10.47 -1.69
CA THR A 84 -9.61 9.70 -1.24
C THR A 84 -9.34 8.19 -1.24
N ALA A 85 -8.67 7.67 -2.27
CA ALA A 85 -8.26 6.26 -2.33
C ALA A 85 -7.28 5.91 -1.19
N LEU A 86 -6.26 6.74 -0.96
CA LEU A 86 -5.33 6.58 0.17
C LEU A 86 -6.02 6.65 1.52
N MET A 87 -6.99 7.56 1.68
CA MET A 87 -7.73 7.72 2.93
C MET A 87 -8.57 6.48 3.23
N GLY A 88 -9.30 5.98 2.22
CA GLY A 88 -10.11 4.77 2.33
C GLY A 88 -9.25 3.54 2.66
N PHE A 89 -8.13 3.36 1.96
CA PHE A 89 -7.23 2.24 2.21
C PHE A 89 -6.58 2.33 3.61
N SER A 90 -6.15 3.52 4.02
CA SER A 90 -5.57 3.74 5.35
C SER A 90 -6.55 3.43 6.47
N LEU A 91 -7.82 3.86 6.34
CA LEU A 91 -8.87 3.55 7.31
C LEU A 91 -9.16 2.05 7.36
N LEU A 92 -9.23 1.39 6.20
CA LEU A 92 -9.46 -0.04 6.10
C LEU A 92 -8.33 -0.85 6.76
N MET A 93 -7.06 -0.48 6.54
CA MET A 93 -5.92 -1.14 7.16
C MET A 93 -5.83 -0.91 8.67
N VAL A 94 -6.18 0.29 9.15
CA VAL A 94 -6.24 0.55 10.60
C VAL A 94 -7.36 -0.27 11.24
N PHE A 95 -8.53 -0.34 10.61
CA PHE A 95 -9.65 -1.13 11.10
C PHE A 95 -9.32 -2.63 11.14
N LEU A 96 -8.73 -3.16 10.06
CA LEU A 96 -8.29 -4.55 10.01
C LEU A 96 -7.18 -4.82 11.03
N GLY A 97 -6.20 -3.93 11.16
CA GLY A 97 -5.14 -4.04 12.16
C GLY A 97 -5.70 -4.09 13.59
N ALA A 98 -6.63 -3.20 13.93
CA ALA A 98 -7.29 -3.19 15.22
C ALA A 98 -8.11 -4.47 15.46
N TYR A 99 -8.91 -4.90 14.48
CA TYR A 99 -9.72 -6.12 14.56
C TYR A 99 -8.87 -7.39 14.75
N PHE A 100 -7.77 -7.52 14.00
CA PHE A 100 -6.88 -8.66 14.13
C PHE A 100 -6.07 -8.62 15.43
N PHE A 101 -5.68 -7.43 15.90
CA PHE A 101 -5.01 -7.27 17.19
C PHE A 101 -5.91 -7.71 18.36
N GLU A 102 -7.16 -7.26 18.38
CA GLU A 102 -8.16 -7.65 19.40
C GLU A 102 -8.42 -9.17 19.41
N LYS A 103 -8.31 -9.83 18.25
CA LYS A 103 -8.54 -11.27 18.11
C LYS A 103 -7.31 -12.13 18.46
N THR A 104 -6.13 -11.54 18.51
CA THR A 104 -4.87 -12.22 18.89
C THR A 104 -4.63 -12.14 20.40
N GLU A 105 -5.20 -11.16 21.10
CA GLU A 105 -5.32 -11.17 22.58
C GLU A 105 -6.45 -12.12 23.03
N VAL A 106 -6.23 -13.44 22.93
CA VAL A 106 -6.98 -14.47 23.69
C VAL A 106 -6.02 -15.53 24.20
#